data_AF-A0A954GLP6-F1
#
_entry.id   AF-A0A954GLP6-F1
#
_cell.length_a   1.000
_cell.length_b   1.000
_cell.length_c   1.000
_cell.angle_alpha   90.00
_cell.angle_beta   90.00
_cell.angle_gamma   90.00
#
_symmetry.space_group_name_H-M   'P 1'
#
loop_
_entity.id
_entity.type
_entity.pdbx_description
1 polymer ?
#
loop_
_entity_poly.entity_id
_entity_poly.type
_entity_poly.pdbx_seq_one_letter_code
_entity_poly.pdbx_strand_id
1 'polypeptide(L)'
;AIERHWAYRPIENPTVPQPEGSEALENSIDHFILAKQEGTGVSLSPEADRRTLLRRLKYDLHGLSPTVEEVQQFEQDTSPQAYENMVDRLLDSPLYGQRWARHWLDIARYADTKGYVFTENRFYPNSYTYRDYVVNALNADKPYNRFLIEQIAADQLGLSENDPNLAAMGFLTVGPRFLNREPDIIDD
;
A
#
# COMPACT_ATOMS: atom_id res chain seq x y z
N ALA A 1 -15.99 14.09 -27.83
CA ALA A 1 -16.45 12.80 -27.29
C ALA A 1 -15.34 12.24 -26.39
N ILE A 2 -15.39 12.59 -25.10
CA ILE A 2 -14.45 12.13 -24.06
C ILE A 2 -14.77 10.68 -23.62
N GLU A 3 -15.93 10.15 -24.02
CA GLU A 3 -16.45 8.81 -23.69
C GLU A 3 -15.58 7.61 -24.13
N ARG A 4 -14.53 7.78 -24.94
CA ARG A 4 -13.76 6.63 -25.46
C ARG A 4 -12.64 6.13 -24.55
N HIS A 5 -12.13 6.94 -23.62
CA HIS A 5 -11.01 6.52 -22.77
C HIS A 5 -11.53 5.69 -21.60
N TRP A 6 -10.94 4.51 -21.35
CA TRP A 6 -11.38 3.55 -20.33
C TRP A 6 -11.55 4.15 -18.93
N ALA A 7 -10.71 5.15 -18.58
CA ALA A 7 -10.74 5.83 -17.29
C ALA A 7 -12.00 6.68 -17.05
N TYR A 8 -12.76 7.03 -18.10
CA TYR A 8 -14.00 7.80 -17.99
C TYR A 8 -15.26 6.94 -18.15
N ARG A 9 -15.11 5.61 -18.21
CA ARG A 9 -16.25 4.68 -18.23
C ARG A 9 -16.60 4.25 -16.79
N PRO A 10 -17.89 4.06 -16.49
CA PRO A 10 -18.29 3.45 -15.23
C PRO A 10 -17.61 2.09 -15.03
N ILE A 11 -17.27 1.76 -13.78
CA ILE A 11 -16.79 0.42 -13.43
C ILE A 11 -17.98 -0.54 -13.52
N GLU A 12 -17.86 -1.54 -14.38
CA GLU A 12 -18.85 -2.61 -14.55
C GLU A 12 -18.40 -3.84 -13.74
N ASN A 13 -19.36 -4.61 -13.20
CA ASN A 13 -19.08 -5.92 -12.59
C ASN A 13 -19.22 -7.00 -13.68
N PRO A 14 -18.12 -7.48 -14.28
CA PRO A 14 -18.19 -8.46 -15.35
C PRO A 14 -18.68 -9.81 -14.83
N THR A 15 -19.39 -10.54 -15.69
CA THR A 15 -19.74 -11.94 -15.40
C THR A 15 -18.46 -12.79 -15.36
N VAL A 16 -18.26 -13.51 -14.27
CA VAL A 16 -17.12 -14.42 -14.08
C VAL A 16 -17.26 -15.62 -15.04
N PRO A 17 -16.27 -15.89 -15.91
CA PRO A 17 -16.32 -17.04 -16.81
C PRO A 17 -16.23 -18.36 -16.03
N GLN A 18 -16.72 -19.44 -16.63
CA GLN A 18 -16.70 -20.79 -16.05
C GLN A 18 -16.01 -21.75 -17.03
N PRO A 19 -14.70 -21.58 -17.29
CA PRO A 19 -13.93 -22.51 -18.13
C PRO A 19 -13.80 -23.87 -17.41
N GLU A 20 -13.54 -24.93 -18.18
CA GLU A 20 -13.36 -26.28 -17.63
C GLU A 20 -12.24 -26.32 -16.57
N GLY A 21 -12.51 -26.92 -15.40
CA GLY A 21 -11.55 -27.02 -14.31
C GLY A 21 -11.52 -25.81 -13.37
N SER A 22 -12.37 -24.79 -13.62
CA SER A 22 -12.49 -23.65 -12.73
C SER A 22 -13.15 -23.98 -11.38
N GLU A 23 -13.83 -25.12 -11.26
CA GLU A 23 -14.47 -25.56 -10.01
C GLU A 23 -13.46 -25.83 -8.88
N ALA A 24 -12.20 -26.08 -9.23
CA ALA A 24 -11.11 -26.30 -8.28
C ALA A 24 -10.40 -25.00 -7.83
N LEU A 25 -10.78 -23.84 -8.39
CA LEU A 25 -10.17 -22.55 -8.10
C LEU A 25 -11.06 -21.77 -7.13
N GLU A 26 -10.48 -21.29 -6.04
CA GLU A 26 -11.23 -20.50 -5.04
C GLU A 26 -11.41 -19.04 -5.48
N ASN A 27 -10.45 -18.49 -6.22
CA ASN A 27 -10.45 -17.08 -6.62
C ASN A 27 -11.07 -16.88 -8.01
N SER A 28 -12.15 -16.09 -8.06
CA SER A 28 -12.82 -15.72 -9.31
C SER A 28 -11.92 -15.03 -10.35
N ILE A 29 -10.82 -14.40 -9.93
CA ILE A 29 -9.82 -13.80 -10.84
C ILE A 29 -9.13 -14.89 -11.67
N ASP A 30 -8.85 -16.05 -11.07
CA ASP A 30 -8.16 -17.15 -11.74
C ASP A 30 -9.02 -17.77 -12.84
N HIS A 31 -10.36 -17.65 -12.75
CA HIS A 31 -11.27 -18.06 -13.83
C HIS A 31 -11.03 -17.25 -15.10
N PHE A 32 -10.77 -15.93 -14.98
CA PHE A 32 -10.47 -15.08 -16.13
C PHE A 32 -9.10 -15.43 -16.74
N ILE A 33 -8.13 -15.83 -15.90
CA ILE A 33 -6.82 -16.29 -16.36
C ILE A 33 -6.97 -17.61 -17.13
N LEU A 34 -7.70 -18.58 -16.55
CA LEU A 34 -7.93 -19.89 -17.14
C LEU A 34 -8.71 -19.79 -18.46
N ALA A 35 -9.77 -18.97 -18.50
CA ALA A 35 -10.54 -18.72 -19.72
C ALA A 35 -9.69 -18.12 -20.83
N LYS A 36 -8.68 -17.31 -20.49
CA LYS A 36 -7.74 -16.74 -21.46
C LYS A 36 -6.67 -17.75 -21.90
N GLN A 37 -6.33 -18.73 -21.06
CA GLN A 37 -5.36 -19.79 -21.36
C GLN A 37 -5.96 -20.94 -22.16
N GLU A 38 -7.29 -21.08 -22.18
CA GLU A 38 -7.99 -22.13 -22.92
C GLU A 38 -7.57 -22.13 -24.41
N GLY A 39 -7.16 -23.30 -24.92
CA GLY A 39 -6.67 -23.45 -26.29
C GLY A 39 -5.24 -22.93 -26.56
N THR A 40 -4.55 -22.34 -25.58
CA THR A 40 -3.15 -21.86 -25.75
C THR A 40 -2.10 -22.94 -25.50
N GLY A 41 -2.47 -24.07 -24.91
CA GLY A 41 -1.55 -25.13 -24.49
C GLY A 41 -0.74 -24.80 -23.23
N VAL A 42 -1.01 -23.67 -22.58
CA VAL A 42 -0.41 -23.26 -21.31
C VAL A 42 -1.38 -23.54 -20.17
N SER A 43 -0.88 -24.09 -19.06
CA SER A 43 -1.65 -24.31 -17.83
C SER A 43 -1.20 -23.36 -16.72
N LEU A 44 -2.00 -23.29 -15.65
CA LEU A 44 -1.57 -22.64 -14.41
C LEU A 44 -0.30 -23.31 -13.87
N SER A 45 0.59 -22.49 -13.33
CA SER A 45 1.78 -22.98 -12.62
C SER A 45 1.36 -23.69 -11.34
N PRO A 46 2.08 -24.74 -10.90
CA PRO A 46 1.86 -25.31 -9.59
C PRO A 46 2.12 -24.26 -8.51
N GLU A 47 1.48 -24.44 -7.36
CA GLU A 47 1.74 -23.62 -6.19
C GLU A 47 3.23 -23.71 -5.78
N ALA A 48 3.79 -22.59 -5.34
CA ALA A 48 5.17 -22.54 -4.89
C ALA A 48 5.32 -23.28 -3.56
N ASP A 49 6.52 -23.81 -3.29
CA ASP A 49 6.82 -24.43 -2.01
C ASP A 49 6.75 -23.41 -0.85
N ARG A 50 6.54 -23.91 0.38
CA ARG A 50 6.36 -23.09 1.58
C ARG A 50 7.51 -22.13 1.84
N ARG A 51 8.77 -22.56 1.64
CA ARG A 51 9.93 -21.68 1.82
C ARG A 51 9.89 -20.53 0.81
N THR A 52 9.56 -20.82 -0.45
CA THR A 52 9.39 -19.79 -1.48
C THR A 52 8.25 -18.83 -1.15
N LEU A 53 7.10 -19.32 -0.71
CA LEU A 53 5.94 -18.51 -0.33
C LEU A 53 6.27 -17.56 0.83
N LEU A 54 6.84 -18.07 1.93
CA LEU A 54 7.21 -17.24 3.08
C LEU A 54 8.23 -16.17 2.68
N ARG A 55 9.21 -16.52 1.84
CA ARG A 55 10.21 -15.56 1.37
C ARG A 55 9.56 -14.40 0.62
N ARG A 56 8.60 -14.69 -0.28
CA ARG A 56 7.86 -13.66 -1.02
C ARG A 56 7.05 -12.78 -0.06
N LEU A 57 6.26 -13.39 0.81
CA LEU A 57 5.46 -12.67 1.82
C LEU A 57 6.31 -11.73 2.68
N LYS A 58 7.45 -12.18 3.20
CA LYS A 58 8.32 -11.35 4.06
C LYS A 58 8.94 -10.17 3.30
N TYR A 59 9.35 -10.35 2.05
CA TYR A 59 9.87 -9.24 1.25
C TYR A 59 8.77 -8.25 0.84
N ASP A 60 7.59 -8.76 0.48
CA ASP A 60 6.49 -7.92 0.04
C ASP A 60 5.90 -7.12 1.20
N LEU A 61 5.60 -7.79 2.32
CA LEU A 61 4.91 -7.19 3.46
C LEU A 61 5.85 -6.50 4.44
N HIS A 62 7.06 -7.03 4.70
CA HIS A 62 8.00 -6.44 5.67
C HIS A 62 9.26 -5.85 5.03
N GLY A 63 9.56 -6.17 3.76
CA GLY A 63 10.80 -5.75 3.11
C GLY A 63 12.06 -6.47 3.62
N LEU A 64 11.90 -7.54 4.40
CA LEU A 64 12.98 -8.26 5.06
C LEU A 64 13.00 -9.73 4.65
N SER A 65 14.15 -10.38 4.74
CA SER A 65 14.23 -11.84 4.58
C SER A 65 13.64 -12.55 5.81
N PRO A 66 13.05 -13.75 5.66
CA PRO A 66 12.69 -14.59 6.81
C PRO A 66 13.92 -15.07 7.58
N THR A 67 13.76 -15.28 8.90
CA THR A 67 14.78 -15.98 9.70
C THR A 67 14.72 -17.49 9.46
N VAL A 68 15.77 -18.21 9.86
CA VAL A 68 15.81 -19.68 9.74
C VAL A 68 14.67 -20.32 10.53
N GLU A 69 14.39 -19.80 11.71
CA GLU A 69 13.34 -20.28 12.61
C GLU A 69 11.95 -20.05 12.03
N GLU A 70 11.68 -18.86 11.45
CA GLU A 70 10.41 -18.57 10.77
C GLU A 70 10.16 -19.54 9.62
N VAL A 71 11.20 -19.86 8.83
CA VAL A 71 11.08 -20.84 7.74
C VAL A 71 10.77 -22.22 8.27
N GLN A 72 11.51 -22.69 9.28
CA GLN A 72 11.28 -24.02 9.86
C GLN A 72 9.89 -24.15 10.45
N GLN A 73 9.41 -23.13 11.16
CA GLN A 73 8.06 -23.11 11.73
C GLN A 73 6.99 -23.19 10.63
N PHE A 74 7.14 -22.39 9.57
CA PHE A 74 6.17 -22.40 8.46
C PHE A 74 6.18 -23.70 7.65
N GLU A 75 7.37 -24.28 7.41
CA GLU A 75 7.48 -25.57 6.73
C GLU A 75 6.80 -26.70 7.51
N GLN A 76 6.85 -26.66 8.85
CA GLN A 76 6.28 -27.67 9.74
C GLN A 76 4.79 -27.45 10.06
N ASP A 77 4.23 -26.29 9.76
CA ASP A 77 2.82 -26.00 10.02
C ASP A 77 1.92 -26.80 9.06
N THR A 78 1.25 -27.85 9.57
CA THR A 78 0.35 -28.69 8.78
C THR A 78 -1.10 -28.23 8.81
N SER A 79 -1.38 -27.07 9.42
CA SER A 79 -2.71 -26.48 9.42
C SER A 79 -3.18 -26.23 7.98
N PRO A 80 -4.45 -26.51 7.65
CA PRO A 80 -5.01 -26.13 6.36
C PRO A 80 -5.10 -24.60 6.18
N GLN A 81 -4.93 -23.81 7.25
CA GLN A 81 -4.88 -22.34 7.22
C GLN A 81 -3.47 -21.79 7.46
N ALA A 82 -2.41 -22.60 7.30
CA ALA A 82 -1.05 -22.18 7.62
C ALA A 82 -0.64 -20.91 6.86
N TYR A 83 -1.01 -20.82 5.57
CA TYR A 83 -0.67 -19.67 4.73
C TYR A 83 -1.42 -18.41 5.17
N GLU A 84 -2.73 -18.49 5.35
CA GLU A 84 -3.60 -17.39 5.76
C GLU A 84 -3.17 -16.85 7.13
N ASN A 85 -2.96 -17.74 8.10
CA ASN A 85 -2.46 -17.37 9.43
C ASN A 85 -1.06 -16.73 9.38
N MET A 86 -0.22 -17.08 8.39
CA MET A 86 1.06 -16.41 8.18
C MET A 86 0.84 -15.00 7.61
N VAL A 87 -0.03 -14.86 6.61
CA VAL A 87 -0.37 -13.55 6.03
C VAL A 87 -0.93 -12.61 7.10
N ASP A 88 -1.90 -13.05 7.90
CA ASP A 88 -2.51 -12.26 8.97
C ASP A 88 -1.46 -11.77 9.98
N ARG A 89 -0.58 -12.67 10.45
CA ARG A 89 0.52 -12.30 11.36
C ARG A 89 1.47 -11.25 10.77
N LEU A 90 1.71 -11.31 9.46
CA LEU A 90 2.57 -10.34 8.79
C LEU A 90 1.87 -8.99 8.63
N LEU A 91 0.57 -8.98 8.30
CA LEU A 91 -0.24 -7.76 8.19
C LEU A 91 -0.43 -7.06 9.55
N ASP A 92 -0.62 -7.84 10.63
CA ASP A 92 -0.78 -7.32 12.00
C ASP A 92 0.54 -6.77 12.60
N SER A 93 1.67 -7.03 11.95
CA SER A 93 2.97 -6.54 12.42
C SER A 93 3.14 -5.05 12.13
N PRO A 94 3.70 -4.24 13.05
CA PRO A 94 3.99 -2.83 12.77
C PRO A 94 4.96 -2.62 11.59
N LEU A 95 5.71 -3.65 11.22
CA LEU A 95 6.60 -3.66 10.05
C LEU A 95 5.83 -3.52 8.74
N TYR A 96 4.57 -3.99 8.68
CA TYR A 96 3.72 -3.84 7.51
C TYR A 96 3.52 -2.37 7.16
N GLY A 97 3.02 -1.56 8.09
CA GLY A 97 2.82 -0.12 7.88
C GLY A 97 4.13 0.61 7.61
N GLN A 98 5.25 0.21 8.22
CA GLN A 98 6.56 0.80 7.92
C GLN A 98 7.00 0.52 6.47
N ARG A 99 6.83 -0.72 6.01
CA ARG A 99 7.16 -1.13 4.65
C ARG A 99 6.27 -0.42 3.63
N TRP A 100 4.96 -0.44 3.84
CA TRP A 100 3.98 0.09 2.90
C TRP A 100 3.93 1.62 2.90
N ALA A 101 4.16 2.29 4.03
CA ALA A 101 4.23 3.74 4.10
C ALA A 101 5.32 4.30 3.18
N ARG A 102 6.44 3.58 3.02
CA ARG A 102 7.49 4.01 2.08
C ARG A 102 6.94 4.19 0.67
N HIS A 103 6.13 3.25 0.17
CA HIS A 103 5.57 3.35 -1.18
C HIS A 103 4.67 4.58 -1.34
N TRP A 104 3.86 4.88 -0.32
CA TRP A 104 3.04 6.08 -0.30
C TRP A 104 3.89 7.36 -0.25
N LEU A 105 4.84 7.42 0.68
CA LEU A 105 5.69 8.59 0.92
C LEU A 105 6.61 8.90 -0.28
N ASP A 106 7.04 7.88 -1.02
CA ASP A 106 7.78 8.05 -2.28
C ASP A 106 6.92 8.78 -3.35
N ILE A 107 5.64 8.42 -3.45
CA ILE A 107 4.69 9.04 -4.39
C ILE A 107 4.27 10.44 -3.92
N ALA A 108 4.01 10.60 -2.62
CA ALA A 108 3.66 11.87 -1.99
C ALA A 108 4.83 12.85 -1.91
N ARG A 109 6.02 12.47 -2.41
CA ARG A 109 7.24 13.30 -2.42
C ARG A 109 7.65 13.78 -1.04
N TYR A 110 7.45 12.94 -0.02
CA TYR A 110 7.91 13.20 1.33
C TYR A 110 9.40 13.56 1.34
N ALA A 111 9.74 14.64 2.04
CA ALA A 111 11.11 15.06 2.22
C ALA A 111 11.32 15.62 3.63
N ASP A 112 12.42 15.24 4.27
CA ASP A 112 12.86 15.87 5.52
C ASP A 112 13.44 17.27 5.29
N THR A 113 13.62 17.68 4.03
CA THR A 113 14.22 18.97 3.67
C THR A 113 13.47 19.70 2.56
N LYS A 114 13.62 21.03 2.55
CA LYS A 114 13.02 21.96 1.58
C LYS A 114 13.73 21.99 0.21
N GLY A 115 14.82 21.22 0.02
CA GLY A 115 15.62 21.27 -1.21
C GLY A 115 16.62 22.43 -1.26
N TYR A 116 16.59 23.23 -2.34
CA TYR A 116 17.61 24.23 -2.70
C TYR A 116 17.59 25.52 -1.86
N VAL A 117 17.48 25.40 -0.56
CA VAL A 117 17.40 26.55 0.35
C VAL A 117 18.81 26.92 0.85
N PHE A 118 19.30 28.14 0.61
CA PHE A 118 20.69 28.53 0.96
C PHE A 118 20.80 29.51 2.13
N THR A 119 19.71 30.19 2.48
CA THR A 119 19.70 31.33 3.43
C THR A 119 18.91 31.06 4.71
N GLU A 120 18.25 29.91 4.83
CA GLU A 120 17.50 29.48 6.01
C GLU A 120 17.72 27.97 6.28
N ASN A 121 17.16 27.46 7.37
CA ASN A 121 17.25 26.05 7.70
C ASN A 121 16.53 25.19 6.65
N ARG A 122 17.26 24.23 6.09
CA ARG A 122 16.76 23.28 5.08
C ARG A 122 15.82 22.23 5.65
N PHE A 123 15.94 21.90 6.93
CA PHE A 123 15.18 20.81 7.54
C PHE A 123 13.76 21.24 7.90
N TYR A 124 12.80 20.35 7.70
CA TYR A 124 11.47 20.44 8.29
C TYR A 124 11.53 19.81 9.70
N PRO A 125 11.42 20.60 10.79
CA PRO A 125 11.61 20.05 12.14
C PRO A 125 10.64 18.93 12.51
N ASN A 126 9.43 18.95 11.94
CA ASN A 126 8.34 18.04 12.26
C ASN A 126 7.89 17.16 11.08
N SER A 127 8.68 17.04 10.00
CA SER A 127 8.30 16.21 8.83
C SER A 127 7.94 14.79 9.23
N TYR A 128 8.70 14.21 10.17
CA TYR A 128 8.52 12.84 10.65
C TYR A 128 7.11 12.56 11.19
N THR A 129 6.38 13.57 11.68
CA THR A 129 5.02 13.39 12.19
C THR A 129 4.05 12.94 11.09
N TYR A 130 4.24 13.43 9.86
CA TYR A 130 3.47 12.98 8.70
C TYR A 130 3.86 11.55 8.28
N ARG A 131 5.16 11.23 8.27
CA ARG A 131 5.62 9.84 8.04
C ARG A 131 4.97 8.88 9.04
N ASP A 132 5.01 9.23 10.32
CA ASP A 132 4.49 8.39 11.40
C ASP A 132 2.96 8.28 11.31
N TYR A 133 2.27 9.36 10.92
CA TYR A 133 0.84 9.32 10.61
C TYR A 133 0.53 8.30 9.50
N VAL A 134 1.26 8.30 8.38
CA VAL A 134 1.03 7.34 7.27
C VAL A 134 1.29 5.90 7.73
N VAL A 135 2.38 5.66 8.46
CA VAL A 135 2.69 4.34 9.04
C VAL A 135 1.56 3.86 9.94
N ASN A 136 1.07 4.72 10.83
CA ASN A 136 0.01 4.38 11.78
C ASN A 136 -1.33 4.18 11.08
N ALA A 137 -1.66 4.98 10.05
CA ALA A 137 -2.88 4.84 9.28
C ALA A 137 -2.94 3.48 8.56
N LEU A 138 -1.83 3.01 7.99
CA LEU A 138 -1.75 1.71 7.35
C LEU A 138 -1.85 0.56 8.36
N ASN A 139 -1.14 0.64 9.48
CA ASN A 139 -1.20 -0.39 10.54
C ASN A 139 -2.57 -0.47 11.21
N ALA A 140 -3.32 0.63 11.24
CA ALA A 140 -4.68 0.67 11.79
C ALA A 140 -5.77 0.28 10.78
N ASP A 141 -5.39 -0.16 9.57
CA ASP A 141 -6.30 -0.41 8.45
C ASP A 141 -7.30 0.74 8.24
N LYS A 142 -6.79 1.98 8.25
CA LYS A 142 -7.62 3.17 8.14
C LYS A 142 -8.36 3.16 6.79
N PRO A 143 -9.71 3.32 6.78
CA PRO A 143 -10.46 3.39 5.53
C PRO A 143 -9.87 4.43 4.57
N TYR A 144 -9.64 4.03 3.33
CA TYR A 144 -8.92 4.86 2.35
C TYR A 144 -9.56 6.25 2.15
N ASN A 145 -10.89 6.32 2.13
CA ASN A 145 -11.62 7.59 2.06
C ASN A 145 -11.29 8.51 3.24
N ARG A 146 -11.20 7.97 4.46
CA ARG A 146 -10.84 8.74 5.66
C ARG A 146 -9.38 9.18 5.60
N PHE A 147 -8.49 8.28 5.21
CA PHE A 147 -7.06 8.57 5.03
C PHE A 147 -6.81 9.71 4.04
N LEU A 148 -7.55 9.76 2.94
CA LEU A 148 -7.49 10.86 1.97
C LEU A 148 -8.05 12.17 2.52
N ILE A 149 -9.24 12.12 3.14
CA ILE A 149 -9.88 13.32 3.69
C ILE A 149 -8.98 13.99 4.74
N GLU A 150 -8.37 13.22 5.64
CA GLU A 150 -7.46 13.76 6.65
C GLU A 150 -6.23 14.41 6.02
N GLN A 151 -5.66 13.84 4.95
CA GLN A 151 -4.49 14.41 4.29
C GLN A 151 -4.77 15.74 3.55
N ILE A 152 -6.01 15.96 3.14
CA ILE A 152 -6.41 17.16 2.37
C ILE A 152 -7.04 18.22 3.27
N ALA A 153 -7.74 17.83 4.33
CA ALA A 153 -8.62 18.72 5.08
C ALA A 153 -8.78 18.36 6.57
N ALA A 154 -7.76 17.79 7.24
CA ALA A 154 -7.88 17.45 8.66
C ALA A 154 -8.24 18.64 9.55
N ASP A 155 -7.79 19.84 9.21
CA ASP A 155 -8.12 21.10 9.88
C ASP A 155 -9.62 21.47 9.80
N GLN A 156 -10.34 20.95 8.80
CA GLN A 156 -11.77 21.17 8.61
C GLN A 156 -12.66 20.12 9.30
N LEU A 157 -12.07 19.14 9.99
CA LEU A 157 -12.81 18.03 10.61
C LEU A 157 -13.24 18.30 12.06
N GLY A 158 -12.99 19.51 12.57
CA GLY A 158 -13.31 19.87 13.96
C GLY A 158 -12.49 19.08 15.00
N LEU A 159 -11.27 18.68 14.63
CA LEU A 159 -10.35 17.99 15.53
C LEU A 159 -9.87 18.93 16.65
N SER A 160 -9.49 18.35 17.79
CA SER A 160 -8.86 19.11 18.86
C SER A 160 -7.50 19.69 18.42
N GLU A 161 -7.05 20.78 19.05
CA GLU A 161 -5.83 21.52 18.67
C GLU A 161 -4.56 20.65 18.56
N ASN A 162 -4.47 19.56 19.32
CA ASN A 162 -3.32 18.65 19.34
C ASN A 162 -3.68 17.23 18.86
N ASP A 163 -4.72 17.09 18.05
CA ASP A 163 -5.10 15.78 17.50
C ASP A 163 -4.00 15.25 16.57
N PRO A 164 -3.52 14.01 16.75
CA PRO A 164 -2.46 13.45 15.92
C PRO A 164 -2.84 13.33 14.44
N ASN A 165 -4.13 13.30 14.08
CA ASN A 165 -4.55 13.27 12.68
C ASN A 165 -4.30 14.60 11.96
N LEU A 166 -4.04 15.71 12.67
CA LEU A 166 -3.60 16.96 12.03
C LEU A 166 -2.26 16.79 11.29
N ALA A 167 -1.43 15.83 11.70
CA ALA A 167 -0.18 15.51 11.00
C ALA A 167 -0.39 15.00 9.57
N ALA A 168 -1.60 14.55 9.22
CA ALA A 168 -1.96 14.13 7.86
C ALA A 168 -1.76 15.24 6.82
N MET A 169 -1.97 16.50 7.21
CA MET A 169 -1.78 17.68 6.36
C MET A 169 -0.32 17.91 5.94
N GLY A 170 0.60 17.12 6.47
CA GLY A 170 1.95 17.00 5.92
C GLY A 170 1.96 16.61 4.44
N PHE A 171 0.92 15.92 3.94
CA PHE A 171 0.75 15.60 2.51
C PHE A 171 0.86 16.84 1.61
N LEU A 172 0.32 17.99 2.03
CA LEU A 172 0.32 19.24 1.26
C LEU A 172 1.55 20.12 1.51
N THR A 173 2.30 19.86 2.59
CA THR A 173 3.27 20.83 3.12
C THR A 173 4.69 20.29 3.22
N VAL A 174 4.86 18.96 3.21
CA VAL A 174 6.13 18.24 3.35
C VAL A 174 6.57 17.73 1.98
N GLY A 175 7.36 18.56 1.31
CA GLY A 175 7.94 18.26 0.00
C GLY A 175 8.94 19.32 -0.44
N PRO A 176 9.55 19.17 -1.63
CA PRO A 176 10.38 20.21 -2.23
C PRO A 176 9.56 21.47 -2.49
N ARG A 177 10.12 22.65 -2.15
CA ARG A 177 9.47 23.95 -2.40
C ARG A 177 10.06 24.62 -3.62
N PHE A 178 9.20 25.24 -4.44
CA PHE A 178 9.66 26.17 -5.47
C PHE A 178 10.18 27.45 -4.81
N LEU A 179 11.41 27.84 -5.13
CA LEU A 179 12.00 29.07 -4.61
C LEU A 179 11.49 30.27 -5.42
N ASN A 180 11.18 31.36 -4.72
CA ASN A 180 10.83 32.67 -5.28
C ASN A 180 9.39 32.86 -5.80
N ARG A 181 8.47 31.94 -5.48
CA ARG A 181 7.03 32.14 -5.72
C ARG A 181 6.26 31.71 -4.50
N GLU A 182 5.99 32.66 -3.60
CA GLU A 182 5.19 32.41 -2.40
C GLU A 182 3.84 31.74 -2.66
N PRO A 183 3.10 32.07 -3.74
CA PRO A 183 1.88 31.35 -4.10
C PRO A 183 2.15 29.86 -4.38
N ASP A 184 3.26 29.53 -5.05
CA ASP A 184 3.61 28.17 -5.48
C ASP A 184 4.37 27.37 -4.37
N ILE A 185 4.40 27.87 -3.11
CA ILE A 185 5.06 27.19 -1.97
C ILE A 185 4.17 26.09 -1.39
N ILE A 186 2.86 26.23 -1.51
CA ILE A 186 1.90 25.15 -1.30
C ILE A 186 1.58 24.68 -2.72
N ASP A 187 1.75 23.39 -2.99
CA ASP A 187 1.42 22.81 -4.29
C ASP A 187 -0.12 22.73 -4.39
N ASP A 188 -0.76 23.85 -4.74
CA ASP A 188 -2.19 23.96 -5.09
C ASP A 188 -2.43 24.22 -6.58
#